data_AF-A0A6A3MRP1-F1
#
_entry.id   AF-A0A6A3MRP1-F1
#
_cell.length_a   1.000
_cell.length_b   1.000
_cell.length_c   1.000
_cell.angle_alpha   90.00
_cell.angle_beta   90.00
_cell.angle_gamma   90.00
#
_symmetry.space_group_name_H-M   'P 1'
#
loop_
_entity.id
_entity.type
_entity.pdbx_description
1 polymer ?
#
loop_
_entity_poly.entity_id
_entity_poly.type
_entity_poly.pdbx_seq_one_letter_code
_entity_poly.pdbx_strand_id
1 'polypeptide(L)' 'MTRLRQQPLGQDIQALLQGALPVDTNVSRGLPVSPGAIMGKIVFKAADDEAWFKWGKNAILAC' A
#
# COMPACT_ATOMS: atom_id res chain seq x y z
N MET A 1 -5.19 17.52 46.16
CA MET A 1 -4.70 16.14 45.96
C MET A 1 -5.34 15.56 44.71
N THR A 2 -4.69 15.76 43.56
CA THR A 2 -5.24 15.38 42.25
C THR A 2 -4.85 13.94 41.96
N ARG A 3 -5.83 13.03 41.92
CA ARG A 3 -5.60 11.62 41.54
C ARG A 3 -5.17 11.58 40.07
N LEU A 4 -3.88 11.43 39.82
CA LEU A 4 -3.38 10.96 38.53
C LEU A 4 -3.90 9.53 38.37
N ARG A 5 -5.02 9.36 37.64
CA ARG A 5 -5.52 8.04 37.24
C ARG A 5 -4.42 7.38 36.42
N GLN A 6 -3.79 6.35 36.99
CA GLN A 6 -2.93 5.45 36.26
C GLN A 6 -3.78 4.82 35.15
N GLN A 7 -3.60 5.29 33.92
CA GLN A 7 -4.13 4.61 32.74
C GLN A 7 -3.34 3.31 32.58
N PRO A 8 -4.02 2.17 32.34
CA PRO A 8 -3.33 0.91 32.19
C PRO A 8 -2.44 0.98 30.95
N LEU A 9 -1.14 0.72 31.12
CA LEU A 9 -0.08 0.72 30.10
C LEU A 9 -0.49 0.05 28.75
N GLY A 10 -1.46 -0.87 28.77
CA GLY A 10 -2.01 -1.51 27.58
C GLY A 10 -2.87 -0.60 26.68
N GLN A 11 -3.52 0.44 27.22
CA GLN A 11 -4.24 1.44 26.41
C GLN A 11 -3.28 2.33 25.62
N ASP A 12 -2.13 2.68 26.21
CA ASP A 12 -1.11 3.50 25.54
C ASP A 12 -0.45 2.74 24.38
N ILE A 13 -0.23 1.43 24.52
CA ILE A 13 0.30 0.59 23.44
C ILE A 13 -0.71 0.47 22.29
N GLN A 14 -2.00 0.25 22.59
CA GLN A 14 -3.02 0.26 21.53
C GLN A 14 -3.16 1.63 20.87
N ALA A 15 -3.08 2.73 21.62
CA ALA A 15 -3.11 4.08 21.08
C ALA A 15 -1.88 4.40 20.21
N LEU A 16 -0.68 3.90 20.58
CA LEU A 16 0.53 3.99 19.77
C LEU A 16 0.43 3.16 18.48
N LEU A 17 -0.15 1.96 18.55
CA LEU A 17 -0.40 1.11 17.38
C LEU A 17 -1.49 1.68 16.46
N GLN A 18 -2.53 2.30 17.02
CA GLN A 18 -3.58 3.02 16.27
C GLN A 18 -3.09 4.37 15.74
N GLY A 19 -2.09 4.96 16.40
CA GLY A 19 -1.35 6.16 15.98
C GLY A 19 -0.19 5.87 15.04
N ALA A 20 0.01 4.61 14.64
CA ALA A 20 0.84 4.27 13.49
C ALA A 20 0.16 4.90 12.27
N LEU A 21 0.61 6.11 11.93
CA LEU A 21 0.19 6.84 10.75
C LEU A 21 0.10 5.88 9.58
N PRO A 22 -0.96 5.93 8.75
CA PRO A 22 -1.03 5.09 7.56
C PRO A 22 0.28 5.28 6.81
N VAL A 23 1.07 4.22 6.70
CA VAL A 23 2.31 4.25 5.93
C VAL A 23 1.85 4.59 4.52
N ASP A 24 2.19 5.79 4.06
CA ASP A 24 1.91 6.15 2.68
C ASP A 24 2.68 5.16 1.81
N THR A 25 1.93 4.26 1.18
CA THR A 25 2.49 3.21 0.31
C THR A 25 2.82 3.76 -1.07
N ASN A 26 2.52 5.03 -1.35
CA ASN A 26 2.90 5.67 -2.60
C ASN A 26 4.40 5.95 -2.61
N VAL A 27 5.15 5.12 -3.34
CA VAL A 27 6.60 5.27 -3.50
C VAL A 27 6.96 6.35 -4.53
N SER A 28 6.03 6.68 -5.44
CA SER A 28 6.26 7.68 -6.49
C SER A 28 4.93 8.23 -7.05
N ARG A 29 4.98 9.35 -7.78
CA ARG A 29 3.82 9.95 -8.47
C ARG A 29 4.18 10.41 -9.87
N GLY A 30 3.44 9.93 -10.88
CA GLY A 30 3.57 10.32 -12.29
C GLY A 30 2.42 11.20 -12.80
N LEU A 31 2.44 11.52 -14.09
CA LEU A 31 1.33 12.20 -14.76
C LEU A 31 0.14 11.26 -14.93
N PRO A 32 -1.11 11.69 -14.67
CA PRO A 32 -2.29 10.86 -14.82
C PRO A 32 -2.72 10.79 -16.30
N VAL A 33 -2.00 9.99 -17.10
CA VAL A 33 -2.21 9.88 -18.55
C VAL A 33 -3.52 9.16 -18.93
N SER A 34 -4.01 8.27 -18.06
CA SER A 34 -5.24 7.51 -18.26
C SER A 34 -5.93 7.25 -16.91
N PRO A 35 -7.25 7.47 -16.78
CA PRO A 35 -7.97 7.23 -15.53
C PRO A 35 -8.19 5.74 -15.30
N GLY A 36 -7.97 5.29 -14.08
CA GLY A 36 -8.22 3.91 -13.66
C GLY A 36 -7.30 3.48 -12.52
N ALA A 37 -7.68 2.39 -11.84
CA ALA A 37 -6.85 1.72 -10.86
C ALA A 37 -6.50 0.32 -11.38
N ILE A 38 -5.24 -0.08 -11.25
CA ILE A 38 -4.75 -1.40 -11.65
C ILE A 38 -3.86 -1.98 -10.56
N MET A 39 -3.93 -3.30 -10.40
CA MET A 39 -3.07 -4.09 -9.53
C MET A 39 -2.56 -5.30 -10.30
N GLY A 40 -1.26 -5.52 -10.30
CA GLY A 40 -0.61 -6.61 -11.01
C GLY A 40 0.86 -6.73 -10.63
N LYS A 41 1.51 -7.81 -11.04
CA LYS A 41 2.96 -7.94 -10.87
C LYS A 41 3.68 -7.17 -11.97
N ILE A 42 4.83 -6.59 -11.63
CA ILE A 42 5.62 -5.80 -12.58
C ILE A 42 6.32 -6.73 -13.57
N VAL A 43 6.22 -6.40 -14.85
CA VAL A 43 7.00 -7.01 -15.94
C VAL A 43 7.68 -5.89 -16.74
N PHE A 44 8.78 -6.21 -17.43
CA PHE A 44 9.61 -5.21 -18.12
C PHE A 44 9.62 -5.36 -19.65
N LYS A 45 8.93 -6.37 -20.18
CA LYS A 45 8.82 -6.61 -21.63
C LYS A 45 7.35 -6.83 -21.99
N ALA A 46 6.94 -6.27 -23.11
CA ALA A 46 5.59 -6.48 -23.64
C ALA A 46 5.25 -7.96 -23.88
N ALA A 47 6.23 -8.75 -24.35
CA ALA A 47 6.05 -10.19 -24.54
C ALA A 47 5.71 -10.93 -23.23
N ASP A 48 6.24 -10.47 -22.09
CA ASP A 48 5.93 -11.05 -20.78
C ASP A 48 4.53 -10.65 -20.32
N ASP A 49 4.11 -9.40 -20.56
CA ASP A 49 2.75 -8.94 -20.27
C ASP A 49 1.70 -9.77 -21.01
N GLU A 50 1.89 -10.00 -22.31
CA GLU A 50 1.01 -10.85 -23.12
C GLU A 50 0.98 -12.31 -22.66
N ALA A 51 2.14 -12.86 -22.27
CA ALA A 51 2.22 -14.23 -21.76
C ALA A 51 1.45 -14.37 -20.43
N TRP A 52 1.52 -13.36 -19.57
CA TRP A 52 0.78 -13.33 -18.30
C TRP A 52 -0.71 -13.23 -18.50
N PHE A 53 -1.15 -12.38 -19.43
CA PHE A 53 -2.54 -12.27 -19.80
C PHE A 53 -3.12 -13.61 -20.28
N LYS A 54 -2.38 -14.35 -21.12
CA LYS A 54 -2.77 -15.70 -21.58
C LYS A 54 -2.91 -16.73 -20.46
N TRP A 55 -2.25 -16.51 -19.33
CA TRP A 55 -2.36 -17.36 -18.14
C TRP A 55 -3.41 -16.88 -17.14
N GLY A 56 -4.21 -15.87 -17.48
CA GLY A 56 -5.22 -15.29 -16.60
C GLY A 56 -4.62 -14.54 -15.40
N LYS A 57 -3.38 -14.05 -15.54
CA LYS A 57 -2.70 -13.27 -14.50
C LYS A 57 -2.68 -11.79 -14.89
N ASN A 58 -2.79 -10.92 -13.89
CA ASN A 58 -2.64 -9.47 -14.08
C ASN A 58 -1.17 -9.07 -13.96
N ALA A 59 -0.69 -8.29 -14.93
CA ALA A 59 0.63 -7.70 -14.95
C ALA A 59 0.57 -6.17 -15.16
N ILE A 60 1.64 -5.49 -14.79
CA ILE A 60 1.87 -4.06 -15.05
C ILE A 60 3.18 -3.97 -15.83
N LEU A 61 3.11 -3.56 -17.10
CA LEU A 61 4.29 -3.30 -17.90
C LEU A 61 4.94 -1.98 -17.46
N ALA A 62 6.19 -2.05 -16.98
CA ALA A 62 7.03 -0.89 -16.71
C ALA A 62 8.10 -0.79 -17.80
N CYS A 63 8.10 0.31 -18.54
CA CYS A 63 8.98 0.58 -19.69
C CYS A 63 9.52 2.01 -19.67
#